data_AF-A0A212KQK0-F1
#
_entry.id   AF-A0A212KQK0-F1
#
_cell.length_a   1.000
_cell.length_b   1.000
_cell.length_c   1.000
_cell.angle_alpha   90.00
_cell.angle_beta   90.00
_cell.angle_gamma   90.00
#
_symmetry.space_group_name_H-M   'P 1'
#
loop_
_entity.id
_entity.type
_entity.pdbx_description
1 polymer ?
#
loop_
_entity_poly.entity_id
_entity_poly.type
_entity_poly.pdbx_seq_one_letter_code
_entity_poly.pdbx_strand_id
1 'polypeptide(L)'
;MSENTIPSFFTPIKYDENHQKTIMQSFQEGTEAYFSLYAGPAYVISGNVKENSQEVEIKYKKPEKQTRIKELIVTALKVASYITFIIPLVMLVGKIVFRVSHKFHFASRETEKFSKQWKIPSVILPIKDDYTLLKSITEQRAAHETSKTFLVENLKGINAKIFFVSPAKSQVPPKFKEAVINKDLDPSIFTWENSQGVQGDIQRDGKIPKQIVLYGVASQFNSCEATGRFTPPPGKAVELYQYDKTQGPGAQLQFPDVQVEIINNAANLGFNGLCQILNDKTKAALKHGYLTPIDQETIKLLINQLQKKGNKAEFPCIGNIPKGTRNTEIVYQMLVAAPAFGMYTGRSSITSEQKSEIEFLCALNGYRAQFQQAIHLAKQAPKKQVIFKPTAPGLGVFGNKLESVSRAFYIAAKENEKQLKNAGIQVKLQVFRGKGDVKSMAETLGLSH
;
A
#
# COMPACT_ATOMS: atom_id res chain seq x y z
N MET A 1 -6.93 11.74 2.29
CA MET A 1 -7.33 13.17 2.35
C MET A 1 -6.93 13.70 3.71
N SER A 2 -5.75 14.30 3.81
CA SER A 2 -5.33 15.08 4.96
C SER A 2 -4.31 16.13 4.50
N GLU A 3 -4.80 17.07 3.69
CA GLU A 3 -4.50 18.47 3.91
C GLU A 3 -5.71 19.06 4.65
N ASN A 4 -5.53 20.19 5.33
CA ASN A 4 -6.60 21.00 5.89
C ASN A 4 -7.67 21.26 4.81
N THR A 5 -8.66 20.39 4.68
CA THR A 5 -9.78 20.62 3.78
C THR A 5 -10.64 21.69 4.43
N ILE A 6 -10.35 22.95 4.17
CA ILE A 6 -11.33 24.00 4.38
C ILE A 6 -12.62 23.51 3.71
N PRO A 7 -13.78 23.46 4.41
CA PRO A 7 -15.00 22.94 3.81
C PRO A 7 -15.16 23.63 2.46
N SER A 8 -15.39 22.87 1.38
CA SER A 8 -15.50 23.45 0.04
C SER A 8 -16.47 24.63 0.09
N PHE A 9 -16.29 25.62 -0.79
CA PHE A 9 -17.18 26.77 -0.83
C PHE A 9 -18.67 26.34 -0.90
N PHE A 10 -19.00 25.15 -1.39
CA PHE A 10 -20.37 24.65 -1.50
C PHE A 10 -20.81 23.71 -0.36
N THR A 11 -19.97 23.46 0.66
CA THR A 11 -20.34 22.64 1.81
C THR A 11 -21.02 23.51 2.87
N PRO A 12 -22.33 23.33 3.15
CA PRO A 12 -23.01 24.15 4.14
C PRO A 12 -22.54 23.81 5.55
N ILE A 13 -22.34 24.84 6.37
CA ILE A 13 -21.98 24.71 7.78
C ILE A 13 -23.25 24.84 8.62
N LYS A 14 -23.45 23.92 9.57
CA LYS A 14 -24.52 23.97 10.58
C LYS A 14 -23.94 23.92 11.98
N TYR A 15 -24.51 24.66 12.91
CA TYR A 15 -24.22 24.60 14.33
C TYR A 15 -25.14 23.57 15.02
N ASP A 16 -24.62 22.91 16.05
CA ASP A 16 -25.36 21.93 16.85
C ASP A 16 -26.67 22.53 17.38
N GLU A 17 -27.77 21.80 17.20
CA GLU A 17 -29.12 22.19 17.65
C GLU A 17 -29.22 22.24 19.19
N ASN A 18 -28.31 21.57 19.90
CA ASN A 18 -28.28 21.55 21.36
C ASN A 18 -27.65 22.80 22.00
N HIS A 19 -27.17 23.76 21.21
CA HIS A 19 -26.56 25.00 21.70
C HIS A 19 -27.41 26.22 21.27
N GLN A 20 -27.56 27.21 22.16
CA GLN A 20 -28.20 28.48 21.79
C GLN A 20 -27.38 29.19 20.70
N LYS A 21 -27.96 29.27 19.51
CA LYS A 21 -27.34 29.94 18.35
C LYS A 21 -27.41 31.45 18.53
N THR A 22 -26.28 32.12 18.33
CA THR A 22 -26.27 33.58 18.19
C THR A 22 -26.96 34.00 16.89
N ILE A 23 -27.43 35.26 16.83
CA ILE A 23 -28.03 35.83 15.61
C ILE A 23 -27.07 35.71 14.42
N MET A 24 -25.77 35.91 14.65
CA MET A 24 -24.75 35.80 13.61
C MET A 24 -24.61 34.37 13.08
N GLN A 25 -24.65 33.36 13.96
CA GLN A 25 -24.61 31.94 13.56
C GLN A 25 -25.86 31.55 12.74
N SER A 26 -27.04 32.03 13.15
CA SER A 26 -28.29 31.79 12.42
C SER A 26 -28.27 32.42 11.02
N PHE A 27 -27.72 33.63 10.90
CA PHE A 27 -27.56 34.31 9.61
C PHE A 27 -26.54 33.57 8.72
N GLN A 28 -25.44 33.10 9.30
CA GLN A 28 -24.43 32.31 8.60
C GLN A 28 -25.00 30.99 8.06
N GLU A 29 -25.77 30.25 8.88
CA GLU A 29 -26.45 29.03 8.42
C GLU A 29 -27.39 29.29 7.24
N GLY A 30 -28.17 30.38 7.31
CA GLY A 30 -29.07 30.78 6.22
C GLY A 30 -28.31 31.07 4.92
N THR A 31 -27.20 31.79 5.03
CA THR A 31 -26.31 32.13 3.91
C THR A 31 -25.65 30.88 3.32
N GLU A 32 -25.17 29.97 4.16
CA GLU A 32 -24.54 28.72 3.73
C GLU A 32 -25.55 27.75 3.07
N ALA A 33 -26.77 27.67 3.60
CA ALA A 33 -27.85 26.85 3.04
C ALA A 33 -28.37 27.37 1.70
N TYR A 34 -28.30 28.69 1.46
CA TYR A 34 -28.72 29.31 0.21
C TYR A 34 -27.95 28.75 -1.00
N PHE A 35 -26.62 28.62 -0.87
CA PHE A 35 -25.72 28.13 -1.93
C PHE A 35 -25.51 26.60 -1.96
N SER A 36 -26.06 25.84 -1.01
CA SER A 36 -25.98 24.38 -1.07
C SER A 36 -26.91 23.83 -2.15
N LEU A 37 -26.35 23.05 -3.08
CA LEU A 37 -27.11 22.37 -4.13
C LEU A 37 -27.31 20.88 -3.84
N TYR A 38 -26.32 20.14 -3.34
CA TYR A 38 -26.46 18.68 -3.10
C TYR A 38 -25.52 18.09 -2.04
N ALA A 39 -24.79 18.91 -1.28
CA ALA A 39 -23.83 18.42 -0.28
C ALA A 39 -24.46 18.29 1.11
N GLY A 40 -24.18 17.18 1.80
CA GLY A 40 -24.55 17.02 3.21
C GLY A 40 -23.86 18.09 4.10
N PRO A 41 -24.54 18.64 5.12
CA PRO A 41 -23.96 19.69 5.95
C PRO A 41 -22.82 19.19 6.84
N ALA A 42 -21.80 20.04 7.01
CA ALA A 42 -20.78 19.88 8.04
C ALA A 42 -21.29 20.50 9.35
N TYR A 43 -21.09 19.84 10.49
CA TYR A 43 -21.61 20.31 11.77
C TYR A 43 -20.48 20.87 12.63
N VAL A 44 -20.60 22.12 13.07
CA VAL A 44 -19.70 22.71 14.07
C VAL A 44 -20.08 22.13 15.42
N ILE A 45 -19.15 21.42 16.05
CA ILE A 45 -19.28 20.98 17.43
C ILE A 45 -18.49 21.99 18.24
N SER A 46 -19.13 22.59 19.24
CA SER A 46 -18.47 23.56 20.13
C SER A 46 -17.36 22.89 20.95
N GLY A 47 -16.17 22.76 20.37
CA GLY A 47 -14.91 22.53 21.07
C GLY A 47 -14.20 23.87 21.30
N ASN A 48 -13.50 24.00 22.43
CA ASN A 48 -12.88 25.24 22.92
C ASN A 48 -12.30 26.13 21.81
N VAL A 49 -12.80 27.36 21.72
CA VAL A 49 -12.29 28.41 20.83
C VAL A 49 -10.88 28.77 21.29
N LYS A 50 -9.86 28.26 20.59
CA LYS A 50 -8.52 28.83 20.64
C LYS A 50 -8.38 29.81 19.49
N GLU A 51 -8.07 31.07 19.80
CA GLU A 51 -7.58 32.07 18.84
C GLU A 51 -8.37 32.15 17.52
N ASN A 52 -9.68 32.45 17.61
CA ASN A 52 -10.58 32.64 16.44
C ASN A 52 -10.76 31.42 15.52
N SER A 53 -10.50 30.21 16.01
CA SER A 53 -10.73 28.97 15.26
C SER A 53 -11.84 28.12 15.87
N GLN A 54 -12.68 27.54 15.01
CA GLN A 54 -13.77 26.63 15.42
C GLN A 54 -13.51 25.23 14.86
N GLU A 55 -13.65 24.22 15.71
CA GLU A 55 -13.51 22.82 15.33
C GLU A 55 -14.83 22.30 14.73
N VAL A 56 -14.75 21.58 13.61
CA VAL A 56 -15.92 21.11 12.84
C VAL A 56 -15.84 19.59 12.70
N GLU A 57 -16.97 18.91 12.92
CA GLU A 57 -17.15 17.48 12.66
C GLU A 57 -18.04 17.29 11.43
N ILE A 58 -17.58 16.52 10.44
CA ILE A 58 -18.46 16.12 9.34
C ILE A 58 -19.29 14.93 9.82
N LYS A 59 -20.54 15.20 10.22
CA LYS A 59 -21.55 14.15 10.34
C LYS A 59 -22.32 14.06 9.03
N TYR A 60 -22.10 12.98 8.28
CA TYR A 60 -23.00 12.59 7.19
C TYR A 60 -24.31 12.07 7.80
N LYS A 61 -25.20 12.98 8.24
CA LYS A 61 -26.57 12.61 8.61
C LYS A 61 -27.28 12.18 7.33
N LYS A 62 -27.86 10.98 7.29
CA LYS A 62 -28.78 10.58 6.21
C LYS A 62 -29.80 11.71 6.05
N PRO A 63 -30.07 12.21 4.83
CA PRO A 63 -31.07 13.25 4.64
C PRO A 63 -32.37 12.75 5.25
N GLU A 64 -32.86 13.50 6.22
CA GLU A 64 -34.20 13.32 6.77
C GLU A 64 -35.16 13.38 5.57
N LYS A 65 -36.11 12.45 5.46
CA LYS A 65 -37.02 12.36 4.31
C LYS A 65 -37.83 13.67 4.18
N GLN A 66 -37.28 14.66 3.48
CA GLN A 66 -38.03 15.81 3.03
C GLN A 66 -38.97 15.34 1.93
N THR A 67 -40.24 15.69 2.07
CA THR A 67 -41.25 15.43 1.04
C THR A 67 -40.85 16.15 -0.25
N ARG A 68 -40.81 15.44 -1.40
CA ARG A 68 -40.44 15.95 -2.75
C ARG A 68 -41.03 17.33 -3.09
N ILE A 69 -42.21 17.65 -2.57
CA ILE A 69 -42.91 18.93 -2.76
C ILE A 69 -42.14 20.11 -2.13
N LYS A 70 -41.57 19.93 -0.93
CA LYS A 70 -40.80 20.98 -0.25
C LYS A 70 -39.49 21.28 -1.00
N GLU A 71 -38.83 20.26 -1.53
CA GLU A 71 -37.60 20.43 -2.33
C GLU A 71 -37.88 21.22 -3.62
N LEU A 72 -38.99 20.93 -4.30
CA LEU A 72 -39.42 21.65 -5.51
C LEU A 72 -39.74 23.12 -5.24
N ILE A 73 -40.48 23.41 -4.16
CA ILE A 73 -40.84 24.80 -3.78
C ILE A 73 -39.58 25.59 -3.38
N VAL A 74 -38.69 25.02 -2.58
CA VAL A 74 -37.43 25.67 -2.18
C VAL A 74 -36.54 25.93 -3.39
N THR A 75 -36.47 24.99 -4.33
CA THR A 75 -35.69 25.14 -5.57
C THR A 75 -36.28 26.24 -6.45
N ALA A 76 -37.60 26.28 -6.64
CA ALA A 76 -38.27 27.32 -7.42
C ALA A 76 -38.09 28.72 -6.81
N LEU A 77 -38.20 28.86 -5.49
CA LEU A 77 -37.94 30.12 -4.78
C LEU A 77 -36.47 30.57 -4.89
N LYS A 78 -35.52 29.63 -4.82
CA LYS A 78 -34.11 29.92 -5.07
C LYS A 78 -33.91 30.44 -6.50
N VAL A 79 -34.45 29.76 -7.51
CA VAL A 79 -34.39 30.17 -8.92
C VAL A 79 -35.01 31.55 -9.13
N ALA A 80 -36.18 31.83 -8.55
CA ALA A 80 -36.81 33.15 -8.60
C ALA A 80 -35.96 34.23 -7.92
N SER A 81 -35.32 33.91 -6.79
CA SER A 81 -34.42 34.86 -6.11
C SER A 81 -33.14 35.15 -6.92
N TYR A 82 -32.64 34.18 -7.70
CA TYR A 82 -31.50 34.38 -8.60
C TYR A 82 -31.79 35.40 -9.72
N ILE A 83 -33.06 35.56 -10.11
CA ILE A 83 -33.49 36.54 -11.12
C ILE A 83 -33.39 37.98 -10.59
N THR A 84 -33.43 38.19 -9.28
CA THR A 84 -33.42 39.53 -8.68
C THR A 84 -32.02 40.14 -8.48
N PHE A 85 -30.93 39.40 -8.81
CA PHE A 85 -29.49 39.73 -8.77
C PHE A 85 -28.91 40.25 -7.44
N ILE A 86 -29.63 41.11 -6.72
CA ILE A 86 -29.27 41.75 -5.46
C ILE A 86 -29.19 40.73 -4.32
N ILE A 87 -30.19 39.86 -4.17
CA ILE A 87 -30.23 38.87 -3.07
C ILE A 87 -29.07 37.87 -3.16
N PRO A 88 -28.79 37.23 -4.32
CA PRO A 88 -27.61 36.38 -4.47
C PRO A 88 -26.29 37.09 -4.21
N LEU A 89 -26.16 38.35 -4.64
CA LEU A 89 -24.94 39.13 -4.46
C LEU A 89 -24.68 39.43 -2.97
N VAL A 90 -25.70 39.86 -2.23
CA VAL A 90 -25.59 40.11 -0.78
C VAL A 90 -25.25 38.82 -0.03
N MET A 91 -25.89 37.70 -0.38
CA MET A 91 -25.59 36.39 0.22
C MET A 91 -24.16 35.93 -0.11
N LEU A 92 -23.68 36.17 -1.33
CA LEU A 92 -22.33 35.80 -1.76
C LEU A 92 -21.27 36.59 -0.98
N VAL A 93 -21.46 37.91 -0.86
CA VAL A 93 -20.58 38.79 -0.09
C VAL A 93 -20.56 38.37 1.37
N GLY A 94 -21.73 38.11 1.98
CA GLY A 94 -21.83 37.60 3.35
C GLY A 94 -21.03 36.32 3.54
N LYS A 95 -21.17 35.35 2.63
CA LYS A 95 -20.43 34.08 2.67
C LYS A 95 -18.91 34.25 2.60
N ILE A 96 -18.43 35.13 1.70
CA ILE A 96 -16.99 35.43 1.58
C ILE A 96 -16.48 36.05 2.89
N VAL A 97 -17.18 37.05 3.42
CA VAL A 97 -16.80 37.71 4.69
C VAL A 97 -16.75 36.70 5.85
N PHE A 98 -17.72 35.79 5.95
CA PHE A 98 -17.73 34.77 7.01
C PHE A 98 -16.57 33.78 6.90
N ARG A 99 -16.25 33.33 5.68
CA ARG A 99 -15.15 32.37 5.44
C ARG A 99 -13.77 32.98 5.61
N VAL A 100 -13.63 34.28 5.40
CA VAL A 100 -12.38 35.01 5.71
C VAL A 100 -12.25 35.25 7.22
N SER A 101 -13.36 35.51 7.90
CA SER A 101 -13.35 35.85 9.34
C SER A 101 -13.24 34.64 10.27
N HIS A 102 -13.62 33.44 9.81
CA HIS A 102 -13.63 32.21 10.62
C HIS A 102 -12.80 31.09 9.97
N LYS A 103 -11.78 30.60 10.69
CA LYS A 103 -11.03 29.41 10.29
C LYS A 103 -11.65 28.16 10.90
N PHE A 104 -11.99 27.20 10.06
CA PHE A 104 -12.56 25.92 10.45
C PHE A 104 -11.51 24.81 10.36
N HIS A 105 -11.32 24.05 11.44
CA HIS A 105 -10.41 22.89 11.47
C HIS A 105 -11.19 21.60 11.71
N PHE A 106 -10.77 20.49 11.10
CA PHE A 106 -11.44 19.20 11.28
C PHE A 106 -10.97 18.48 12.54
N ALA A 107 -11.95 18.10 13.38
CA ALA A 107 -11.75 17.12 14.45
C ALA A 107 -11.72 15.70 13.86
N SER A 108 -10.54 15.16 13.54
CA SER A 108 -10.43 13.73 13.23
C SER A 108 -10.39 12.92 14.55
N ARG A 109 -11.57 12.56 15.06
CA ARG A 109 -11.68 11.74 16.29
C ARG A 109 -11.12 10.32 16.15
N GLU A 110 -11.02 9.76 14.95
CA GLU A 110 -10.41 8.43 14.74
C GLU A 110 -8.88 8.47 14.97
N THR A 111 -8.20 9.53 14.52
CA THR A 111 -6.77 9.71 14.84
C THR A 111 -6.54 10.08 16.30
N GLU A 112 -7.46 10.80 16.94
CA GLU A 112 -7.28 11.22 18.34
C GLU A 112 -7.48 10.07 19.34
N LYS A 113 -8.43 9.15 19.08
CA LYS A 113 -8.66 7.97 19.93
C LYS A 113 -7.52 6.95 19.81
N PHE A 114 -6.92 6.80 18.63
CA PHE A 114 -5.74 5.95 18.43
C PHE A 114 -4.44 6.61 18.92
N SER A 115 -4.22 7.90 18.68
CA SER A 115 -3.01 8.61 19.14
C SER A 115 -2.87 8.68 20.67
N LYS A 116 -3.97 8.74 21.42
CA LYS A 116 -3.95 8.70 22.89
C LYS A 116 -3.59 7.33 23.47
N GLN A 117 -3.72 6.25 22.70
CA GLN A 117 -3.43 4.88 23.14
C GLN A 117 -2.08 4.35 22.63
N TRP A 118 -1.45 5.05 21.70
CA TRP A 118 -0.28 4.58 21.00
C TRP A 118 0.92 5.49 21.29
N LYS A 119 1.75 5.06 22.26
CA LYS A 119 3.08 5.65 22.47
C LYS A 119 3.94 5.24 21.28
N ILE A 120 3.96 6.05 20.22
CA ILE A 120 5.01 5.94 19.20
C ILE A 120 6.34 6.03 19.96
N PRO A 121 7.25 5.04 19.84
CA PRO A 121 8.55 5.14 20.50
C PRO A 121 9.26 6.41 20.02
N SER A 122 10.18 6.91 20.87
CA SER A 122 11.13 8.01 20.60
C SER A 122 11.26 8.37 19.11
N VAL A 123 10.93 9.61 18.76
CA VAL A 123 10.93 10.21 17.41
C VAL A 123 11.77 9.41 16.40
N ILE A 124 11.12 8.60 15.56
CA ILE A 124 11.77 7.96 14.42
C ILE A 124 12.11 9.06 13.42
N LEU A 125 13.38 9.18 13.06
CA LEU A 125 13.85 10.17 12.10
C LEU A 125 13.85 9.59 10.68
N PRO A 126 13.70 10.43 9.65
CA PRO A 126 13.89 10.00 8.27
C PRO A 126 15.27 9.35 8.06
N ILE A 127 15.28 8.20 7.39
CA ILE A 127 16.54 7.55 7.02
C ILE A 127 17.29 8.40 6.00
N LYS A 128 18.61 8.55 6.19
CA LYS A 128 19.45 9.30 5.25
C LYS A 128 19.56 8.60 3.91
N ASP A 129 19.59 9.39 2.84
CA ASP A 129 19.76 8.95 1.47
C ASP A 129 20.99 8.06 1.22
N ASP A 130 22.10 8.40 1.87
CA ASP A 130 23.39 7.72 1.74
C ASP A 130 23.59 6.64 2.83
N TYR A 131 22.54 6.29 3.58
CA TYR A 131 22.64 5.35 4.70
C TYR A 131 23.36 4.05 4.32
N THR A 132 22.99 3.41 3.21
CA THR A 132 23.58 2.14 2.80
C THR A 132 25.03 2.27 2.30
N LEU A 133 25.40 3.45 1.81
CA LEU A 133 26.77 3.79 1.44
C LEU A 133 27.64 4.00 2.69
N LEU A 134 27.15 4.78 3.66
CA LEU A 134 27.90 5.17 4.85
C LEU A 134 28.00 4.04 5.90
N LYS A 135 26.93 3.28 6.12
CA LYS A 135 26.87 2.27 7.19
C LYS A 135 27.41 0.94 6.75
N SER A 136 28.32 0.35 7.53
CA SER A 136 28.84 -1.01 7.28
C SER A 136 27.69 -2.03 7.18
N ILE A 137 27.93 -3.16 6.52
CA ILE A 137 26.91 -4.21 6.40
C ILE A 137 26.50 -4.77 7.78
N THR A 138 27.42 -4.78 8.75
CA THR A 138 27.12 -5.19 10.13
C THR A 138 26.15 -4.23 10.80
N GLU A 139 26.35 -2.91 10.66
CA GLU A 139 25.41 -1.91 11.16
C GLU A 139 24.04 -2.01 10.48
N GLN A 140 24.01 -2.25 9.17
CA GLN A 140 22.74 -2.45 8.44
C GLN A 140 21.98 -3.69 8.91
N ARG A 141 22.68 -4.79 9.22
CA ARG A 141 22.05 -5.99 9.79
C ARG A 141 21.48 -5.72 11.19
N ALA A 142 22.21 -4.99 12.04
CA ALA A 142 21.71 -4.59 13.35
C ALA A 142 20.45 -3.71 13.25
N ALA A 143 20.44 -2.76 12.30
CA ALA A 143 19.28 -1.92 12.02
C ALA A 143 18.10 -2.72 11.47
N HIS A 144 18.35 -3.70 10.60
CA HIS A 144 17.32 -4.62 10.11
C HIS A 144 16.69 -5.43 11.25
N GLU A 145 17.48 -6.01 12.17
CA GLU A 145 16.92 -6.73 13.32
C GLU A 145 16.16 -5.79 14.28
N THR A 146 16.65 -4.58 14.50
CA THR A 146 15.91 -3.54 15.26
C THR A 146 14.56 -3.23 14.61
N SER A 147 14.54 -3.09 13.29
CA SER A 147 13.33 -2.83 12.51
C SER A 147 12.34 -4.01 12.58
N LYS A 148 12.83 -5.25 12.61
CA LYS A 148 12.01 -6.45 12.77
C LYS A 148 11.33 -6.50 14.14
N THR A 149 12.10 -6.25 15.20
CA THR A 149 11.55 -6.14 16.56
C THR A 149 10.47 -5.06 16.62
N PHE A 150 10.74 -3.88 16.05
CA PHE A 150 9.77 -2.81 15.95
C PHE A 150 8.48 -3.25 15.23
N LEU A 151 8.58 -3.91 14.07
CA LEU A 151 7.42 -4.43 13.33
C LEU A 151 6.61 -5.41 14.19
N VAL A 152 7.26 -6.37 14.87
CA VAL A 152 6.59 -7.37 15.72
C VAL A 152 5.81 -6.71 16.84
N GLU A 153 6.45 -5.80 17.58
CA GLU A 153 5.82 -5.13 18.71
C GLU A 153 4.64 -4.26 18.29
N ASN A 154 4.82 -3.46 17.24
CA ASN A 154 3.82 -2.46 16.83
C ASN A 154 2.66 -3.08 16.05
N LEU A 155 2.91 -4.08 15.19
CA LEU A 155 1.84 -4.79 14.48
C LEU A 155 0.98 -5.62 15.43
N LYS A 156 1.58 -6.21 16.47
CA LYS A 156 0.83 -6.89 17.53
C LYS A 156 -0.14 -5.94 18.24
N GLY A 157 0.26 -4.69 18.46
CA GLY A 157 -0.57 -3.65 19.09
C GLY A 157 -1.85 -3.31 18.31
N ILE A 158 -1.92 -3.62 17.02
CA ILE A 158 -3.10 -3.41 16.17
C ILE A 158 -3.76 -4.74 15.76
N ASN A 159 -3.47 -5.83 16.48
CA ASN A 159 -3.93 -7.20 16.20
C ASN A 159 -3.55 -7.74 14.81
N ALA A 160 -2.51 -7.16 14.18
CA ALA A 160 -1.96 -7.68 12.94
C ALA A 160 -0.97 -8.82 13.23
N LYS A 161 -0.87 -9.75 12.29
CA LYS A 161 0.13 -10.83 12.28
C LYS A 161 1.31 -10.43 11.40
N ILE A 162 2.51 -10.86 11.77
CA ILE A 162 3.71 -10.65 10.98
C ILE A 162 4.53 -11.93 10.92
N PHE A 163 5.07 -12.22 9.74
CA PHE A 163 6.07 -13.25 9.49
C PHE A 163 7.22 -12.63 8.72
N PHE A 164 8.45 -13.03 9.06
CA PHE A 164 9.61 -12.72 8.24
C PHE A 164 9.99 -13.97 7.48
N VAL A 165 9.79 -13.94 6.17
CA VAL A 165 9.84 -15.13 5.33
C VAL A 165 11.10 -15.08 4.48
N SER A 166 11.91 -16.13 4.61
CA SER A 166 13.07 -16.36 3.74
C SER A 166 12.80 -17.53 2.80
N PRO A 167 13.38 -17.52 1.59
CA PRO A 167 13.32 -18.65 0.69
C PRO A 167 13.88 -19.90 1.35
N ALA A 168 13.37 -21.08 0.98
CA ALA A 168 13.85 -22.35 1.49
C ALA A 168 15.33 -22.45 1.18
N LYS A 169 16.08 -23.15 2.03
CA LYS A 169 17.41 -23.62 1.65
C LYS A 169 17.22 -24.69 0.56
N SER A 170 17.00 -24.21 -0.66
CA SER A 170 16.84 -25.03 -1.86
C SER A 170 18.22 -25.33 -2.45
N GLN A 171 18.20 -26.16 -3.48
CA GLN A 171 19.35 -26.41 -4.34
C GLN A 171 19.86 -25.08 -4.94
N VAL A 172 21.14 -25.08 -5.32
CA VAL A 172 21.78 -23.95 -6.01
C VAL A 172 20.86 -23.54 -7.17
N PRO A 173 20.42 -22.26 -7.25
CA PRO A 173 19.54 -21.84 -8.32
C PRO A 173 20.22 -22.07 -9.67
N PRO A 174 19.49 -22.56 -10.69
CA PRO A 174 20.04 -22.65 -12.05
C PRO A 174 20.40 -21.26 -12.54
N LYS A 175 21.28 -21.16 -13.55
CA LYS A 175 21.49 -19.87 -14.21
C LYS A 175 20.25 -19.49 -15.02
N PHE A 176 20.05 -18.20 -15.29
CA PHE A 176 18.93 -17.72 -16.10
C PHE A 176 18.83 -18.47 -17.44
N LYS A 177 19.96 -18.68 -18.13
CA LYS A 177 20.03 -19.37 -19.43
C LYS A 177 19.59 -20.85 -19.36
N GLU A 178 19.77 -21.49 -18.22
CA GLU A 178 19.44 -22.91 -17.99
C GLU A 178 17.99 -23.10 -17.56
N ALA A 179 17.32 -22.04 -17.09
CA ALA A 179 15.92 -22.08 -16.68
C ALA A 179 15.00 -22.07 -17.92
N VAL A 180 14.47 -23.24 -18.29
CA VAL A 180 13.56 -23.42 -19.43
C VAL A 180 12.13 -23.64 -18.94
N ILE A 181 11.15 -23.01 -19.59
CA ILE A 181 9.72 -23.16 -19.30
C ILE A 181 9.13 -24.24 -20.23
N ASN A 182 8.56 -25.30 -19.66
CA ASN A 182 7.95 -26.40 -20.43
C ASN A 182 6.42 -26.34 -20.51
N LYS A 183 5.78 -25.30 -19.93
CA LYS A 183 4.31 -25.13 -19.90
C LYS A 183 3.54 -26.34 -19.34
N ASP A 184 4.13 -27.00 -18.34
CA ASP A 184 3.63 -28.23 -17.71
C ASP A 184 3.27 -28.01 -16.23
N LEU A 185 2.86 -26.79 -15.87
CA LEU A 185 2.34 -26.50 -14.53
C LEU A 185 0.95 -27.13 -14.36
N ASP A 186 0.70 -27.79 -13.23
CA ASP A 186 -0.58 -28.45 -12.96
C ASP A 186 -1.74 -27.42 -12.94
N PRO A 187 -2.70 -27.47 -13.89
CA PRO A 187 -3.77 -26.48 -13.99
C PRO A 187 -4.80 -26.56 -12.85
N SER A 188 -4.76 -27.62 -12.03
CA SER A 188 -5.55 -27.69 -10.79
C SER A 188 -4.98 -26.82 -9.67
N ILE A 189 -3.70 -26.43 -9.79
CA ILE A 189 -2.97 -25.61 -8.82
C ILE A 189 -2.75 -24.21 -9.37
N PHE A 190 -2.27 -24.10 -10.61
CA PHE A 190 -1.83 -22.84 -11.19
C PHE A 190 -2.79 -22.37 -12.27
N THR A 191 -3.44 -21.24 -12.01
CA THR A 191 -4.27 -20.52 -12.98
C THR A 191 -3.90 -19.05 -12.99
N TRP A 192 -4.52 -18.27 -13.89
CA TRP A 192 -4.50 -16.83 -13.82
C TRP A 192 -5.92 -16.28 -13.71
N GLU A 193 -6.11 -15.13 -13.07
CA GLU A 193 -7.41 -14.48 -12.99
C GLU A 193 -7.30 -12.99 -13.33
N ASN A 194 -8.39 -12.45 -13.89
CA ASN A 194 -8.48 -11.02 -14.16
C ASN A 194 -8.62 -10.21 -12.85
N SER A 195 -7.70 -9.28 -12.64
CA SER A 195 -7.77 -8.28 -11.57
C SER A 195 -8.27 -6.95 -12.12
N GLN A 196 -9.22 -6.33 -11.41
CA GLN A 196 -9.61 -4.92 -11.64
C GLN A 196 -8.73 -3.94 -10.87
N GLY A 197 -7.69 -4.43 -10.19
CA GLY A 197 -6.89 -3.69 -9.23
C GLY A 197 -6.83 -4.43 -7.91
N VAL A 198 -5.60 -4.62 -7.41
CA VAL A 198 -5.31 -5.34 -6.18
C VAL A 198 -6.10 -4.79 -4.98
N GLN A 199 -6.42 -3.49 -5.02
CA GLN A 199 -7.25 -2.82 -4.02
C GLN A 199 -8.64 -3.45 -3.91
N GLY A 200 -9.33 -3.58 -5.04
CA GLY A 200 -10.68 -4.15 -5.08
C GLY A 200 -10.68 -5.64 -4.74
N ASP A 201 -9.63 -6.35 -5.16
CA ASP A 201 -9.49 -7.77 -4.87
C ASP A 201 -9.28 -8.04 -3.38
N ILE A 202 -8.40 -7.29 -2.70
CA ILE A 202 -8.20 -7.40 -1.24
C ILE A 202 -9.51 -7.11 -0.48
N GLN A 203 -10.27 -6.10 -0.89
CA GLN A 203 -11.55 -5.73 -0.28
C GLN A 203 -12.66 -6.76 -0.51
N ARG A 204 -12.60 -7.51 -1.61
CA ARG A 204 -13.54 -8.62 -1.85
C ARG A 204 -13.14 -9.82 -1.01
N ASP A 205 -11.86 -10.15 -0.99
CA ASP A 205 -11.34 -11.36 -0.38
C ASP A 205 -11.36 -11.29 1.16
N GLY A 206 -11.30 -10.08 1.75
CA GLY A 206 -11.53 -9.82 3.18
C GLY A 206 -12.95 -10.12 3.69
N LYS A 207 -13.85 -10.59 2.83
CA LYS A 207 -15.25 -10.95 3.15
C LYS A 207 -15.54 -12.45 3.05
N ILE A 208 -14.53 -13.28 2.76
CA ILE A 208 -14.74 -14.70 2.41
C ILE A 208 -14.28 -15.62 3.56
N PRO A 209 -15.19 -16.05 4.47
CA PRO A 209 -14.82 -16.69 5.74
C PRO A 209 -14.07 -18.01 5.65
N LYS A 210 -14.23 -18.72 4.53
CA LYS A 210 -13.63 -20.04 4.30
C LYS A 210 -12.25 -19.99 3.65
N GLN A 211 -11.74 -18.80 3.37
CA GLN A 211 -10.48 -18.62 2.65
C GLN A 211 -9.44 -17.87 3.49
N ILE A 212 -8.19 -18.19 3.23
CA ILE A 212 -7.04 -17.35 3.55
C ILE A 212 -6.45 -16.92 2.22
N VAL A 213 -6.38 -15.62 2.00
CA VAL A 213 -5.79 -15.08 0.78
C VAL A 213 -4.45 -14.45 1.09
N LEU A 214 -3.42 -14.87 0.35
CA LEU A 214 -2.08 -14.32 0.37
C LEU A 214 -1.84 -13.55 -0.92
N TYR A 215 -1.52 -12.27 -0.83
CA TYR A 215 -1.03 -11.47 -1.94
C TYR A 215 0.48 -11.34 -1.89
N GLY A 216 1.12 -11.63 -3.02
CA GLY A 216 2.52 -11.30 -3.24
C GLY A 216 2.62 -9.99 -4.00
N VAL A 217 2.81 -8.89 -3.29
CA VAL A 217 2.79 -7.54 -3.87
C VAL A 217 4.20 -7.02 -4.08
N ALA A 218 4.39 -6.29 -5.17
CA ALA A 218 5.61 -5.53 -5.38
C ALA A 218 5.80 -4.49 -4.26
N SER A 219 7.04 -4.30 -3.83
CA SER A 219 7.53 -3.31 -2.88
C SER A 219 9.05 -3.15 -3.12
N GLN A 220 9.71 -2.19 -2.47
CA GLN A 220 11.17 -2.11 -2.40
C GLN A 220 11.73 -3.13 -1.38
N PHE A 221 13.04 -3.41 -1.40
CA PHE A 221 13.67 -4.36 -0.48
C PHE A 221 13.68 -3.91 0.99
N ASN A 222 13.35 -2.65 1.29
CA ASN A 222 13.10 -2.17 2.66
C ASN A 222 11.61 -2.27 3.05
N SER A 223 10.78 -2.93 2.23
CA SER A 223 9.34 -3.12 2.44
C SER A 223 8.51 -1.83 2.41
N CYS A 224 9.05 -0.77 1.85
CA CYS A 224 8.32 0.44 1.50
C CYS A 224 8.14 0.50 -0.03
N GLU A 225 7.16 1.23 -0.55
CA GLU A 225 7.11 1.51 -2.00
C GLU A 225 6.79 2.98 -2.24
N ALA A 226 7.70 3.70 -2.88
CA ALA A 226 7.48 5.08 -3.30
C ALA A 226 8.16 5.33 -4.65
N THR A 227 7.38 5.59 -5.70
CA THR A 227 7.85 5.79 -7.09
C THR A 227 9.00 6.81 -7.29
N GLY A 228 9.33 7.66 -6.32
CA GLY A 228 10.39 8.67 -6.40
C GLY A 228 11.79 8.26 -5.95
N ARG A 229 12.09 6.98 -5.67
CA ARG A 229 13.37 6.53 -5.06
C ARG A 229 13.69 7.20 -3.73
N PHE A 230 12.73 7.21 -2.82
CA PHE A 230 12.93 7.68 -1.46
C PHE A 230 12.22 6.76 -0.49
N THR A 231 12.51 6.94 0.80
CA THR A 231 11.71 6.37 1.87
C THR A 231 10.84 7.49 2.42
N PRO A 232 9.49 7.38 2.39
CA PRO A 232 8.61 8.37 2.97
C PRO A 232 9.01 8.73 4.39
N PRO A 233 9.01 10.02 4.77
CA PRO A 233 9.21 10.41 6.16
C PRO A 233 8.20 9.70 7.08
N PRO A 234 8.58 9.38 8.32
CA PRO A 234 7.64 8.87 9.33
C PRO A 234 6.37 9.73 9.41
N GLY A 235 5.19 9.11 9.34
CA GLY A 235 3.89 9.79 9.37
C GLY A 235 3.40 10.34 8.03
N LYS A 236 4.11 10.09 6.93
CA LYS A 236 3.78 10.59 5.58
C LYS A 236 3.47 9.51 4.55
N ALA A 237 3.60 8.22 4.88
CA ALA A 237 3.39 7.16 3.90
C ALA A 237 1.94 7.11 3.40
N VAL A 238 0.95 7.19 4.29
CA VAL A 238 -0.48 7.13 3.92
C VAL A 238 -0.86 8.28 2.98
N GLU A 239 -0.37 9.49 3.27
CA GLU A 239 -0.58 10.67 2.45
C GLU A 239 0.04 10.49 1.06
N LEU A 240 1.32 10.12 1.00
CA LEU A 240 2.05 9.99 -0.26
C LEU A 240 1.54 8.83 -1.13
N TYR A 241 1.19 7.70 -0.52
CA TYR A 241 0.68 6.52 -1.23
C TYR A 241 -0.67 6.76 -1.91
N GLN A 242 -1.46 7.75 -1.48
CA GLN A 242 -2.73 8.09 -2.14
C GLN A 242 -2.52 8.63 -3.56
N TYR A 243 -1.36 9.21 -3.82
CA TYR A 243 -0.99 9.74 -5.13
C TYR A 243 -0.20 8.72 -5.97
N ASP A 244 0.25 7.62 -5.36
CA ASP A 244 0.96 6.55 -6.04
C ASP A 244 -0.02 5.50 -6.59
N LYS A 245 -0.05 5.36 -7.91
CA LYS A 245 -0.95 4.43 -8.61
C LYS A 245 -0.33 3.04 -8.82
N THR A 246 0.82 2.73 -8.23
CA THR A 246 1.41 1.39 -8.29
C THR A 246 0.69 0.40 -7.36
N GLN A 247 0.99 -0.88 -7.56
CA GLN A 247 0.27 -1.98 -6.89
C GLN A 247 0.57 -2.06 -5.40
N GLY A 248 1.82 -1.86 -4.96
CA GLY A 248 2.18 -1.97 -3.54
C GLY A 248 1.50 -0.92 -2.66
N PRO A 249 1.60 0.39 -2.96
CA PRO A 249 0.89 1.45 -2.25
C PRO A 249 -0.62 1.22 -2.25
N GLY A 250 -1.19 0.90 -3.41
CA GLY A 250 -2.61 0.57 -3.54
C GLY A 250 -3.04 -0.57 -2.61
N ALA A 251 -2.28 -1.65 -2.57
CA ALA A 251 -2.54 -2.80 -1.72
C ALA A 251 -2.36 -2.48 -0.22
N GLN A 252 -1.29 -1.77 0.16
CA GLN A 252 -1.05 -1.36 1.55
C GLN A 252 -2.18 -0.46 2.08
N LEU A 253 -2.67 0.48 1.26
CA LEU A 253 -3.78 1.35 1.60
C LEU A 253 -5.13 0.63 1.79
N GLN A 254 -5.22 -0.69 1.55
CA GLN A 254 -6.42 -1.46 1.89
C GLN A 254 -6.46 -1.90 3.35
N PHE A 255 -5.39 -1.73 4.10
CA PHE A 255 -5.29 -2.06 5.51
C PHE A 255 -5.42 -0.79 6.38
N PRO A 256 -5.52 -0.92 7.72
CA PRO A 256 -5.54 0.25 8.60
C PRO A 256 -4.34 1.17 8.36
N ASP A 257 -4.57 2.48 8.33
CA ASP A 257 -3.53 3.48 8.05
C ASP A 257 -2.32 3.36 9.00
N VAL A 258 -2.58 2.99 10.26
CA VAL A 258 -1.54 2.69 11.26
C VAL A 258 -0.60 1.55 10.81
N GLN A 259 -1.10 0.52 10.13
CA GLN A 259 -0.26 -0.55 9.58
C GLN A 259 0.70 -0.02 8.51
N VAL A 260 0.20 0.86 7.64
CA VAL A 260 1.00 1.47 6.57
C VAL A 260 2.15 2.29 7.16
N GLU A 261 1.87 3.07 8.21
CA GLU A 261 2.92 3.84 8.90
C GLU A 261 3.89 2.96 9.70
N ILE A 262 3.45 1.85 10.28
CA ILE A 262 4.36 0.87 10.92
C ILE A 262 5.37 0.33 9.92
N ILE A 263 4.90 -0.06 8.73
CA ILE A 263 5.76 -0.58 7.66
C ILE A 263 6.76 0.50 7.23
N ASN A 264 6.30 1.73 7.03
CA ASN A 264 7.16 2.84 6.67
C ASN A 264 8.20 3.18 7.75
N ASN A 265 7.80 3.16 9.02
CA ASN A 265 8.69 3.41 10.14
C ASN A 265 9.80 2.34 10.23
N ALA A 266 9.46 1.07 9.97
CA ALA A 266 10.47 0.01 9.88
C ALA A 266 11.47 0.26 8.74
N ALA A 267 11.01 0.75 7.58
CA ALA A 267 11.91 1.15 6.50
C ALA A 267 12.85 2.30 6.94
N ASN A 268 12.35 3.29 7.68
CA ASN A 268 13.16 4.39 8.23
C ASN A 268 14.12 3.94 9.34
N LEU A 269 13.80 2.88 10.07
CA LEU A 269 14.70 2.24 11.03
C LEU A 269 15.78 1.38 10.37
N GLY A 270 15.77 1.24 9.04
CA GLY A 270 16.79 0.53 8.28
C GLY A 270 16.44 -0.92 7.94
N PHE A 271 15.15 -1.29 7.90
CA PHE A 271 14.75 -2.59 7.37
C PHE A 271 15.33 -2.78 5.95
N ASN A 272 16.02 -3.89 5.73
CA ASN A 272 16.60 -4.23 4.43
C ASN A 272 16.60 -5.75 4.23
N GLY A 273 15.68 -6.24 3.42
CA GLY A 273 15.51 -7.65 3.10
C GLY A 273 16.68 -8.31 2.36
N LEU A 274 17.68 -7.54 1.90
CA LEU A 274 18.90 -8.07 1.28
C LEU A 274 20.15 -7.96 2.18
N CYS A 275 20.07 -7.40 3.38
CA CYS A 275 21.26 -7.15 4.21
C CYS A 275 22.05 -8.42 4.60
N GLN A 276 21.38 -9.58 4.60
CA GLN A 276 22.02 -10.88 4.85
C GLN A 276 22.66 -11.49 3.59
N ILE A 277 22.34 -10.98 2.40
CA ILE A 277 22.92 -11.38 1.11
C ILE A 277 24.16 -10.52 0.81
N LEU A 278 24.02 -9.20 0.99
CA LEU A 278 25.02 -8.20 0.63
C LEU A 278 26.23 -8.20 1.58
N ASN A 279 27.30 -7.53 1.15
CA ASN A 279 28.49 -7.24 1.96
C ASN A 279 28.92 -5.77 1.77
N ASP A 280 30.03 -5.35 2.40
CA ASP A 280 30.50 -3.97 2.31
C ASP A 280 30.83 -3.49 0.90
N LYS A 281 31.15 -4.40 -0.03
CA LYS A 281 31.41 -4.09 -1.43
C LYS A 281 30.13 -3.91 -2.26
N THR A 282 29.03 -4.56 -1.88
CA THR A 282 27.77 -4.56 -2.67
C THR A 282 26.63 -3.78 -2.03
N LYS A 283 26.72 -3.43 -0.75
CA LYS A 283 25.64 -2.74 -0.01
C LYS A 283 25.20 -1.42 -0.64
N ALA A 284 26.13 -0.68 -1.24
CA ALA A 284 25.84 0.61 -1.87
C ALA A 284 25.00 0.49 -3.15
N ALA A 285 24.90 -0.70 -3.75
CA ALA A 285 24.02 -0.94 -4.89
C ALA A 285 22.53 -0.84 -4.51
N LEU A 286 22.21 -0.91 -3.22
CA LEU A 286 20.85 -0.78 -2.70
C LEU A 286 20.68 0.59 -2.05
N LYS A 287 19.80 1.45 -2.57
CA LYS A 287 19.47 2.76 -1.98
C LYS A 287 17.95 2.91 -1.86
N HIS A 288 17.42 3.27 -0.68
CA HIS A 288 15.99 3.27 -0.37
C HIS A 288 15.28 1.96 -0.78
N GLY A 289 15.95 0.81 -0.63
CA GLY A 289 15.40 -0.46 -1.07
C GLY A 289 15.35 -0.69 -2.60
N TYR A 290 15.90 0.23 -3.42
CA TYR A 290 16.08 0.06 -4.86
C TYR A 290 17.44 -0.56 -5.16
N LEU A 291 17.46 -1.79 -5.67
CA LEU A 291 18.70 -2.46 -6.08
C LEU A 291 19.04 -2.06 -7.51
N THR A 292 20.08 -1.25 -7.69
CA THR A 292 20.58 -0.77 -8.98
C THR A 292 22.11 -0.72 -8.99
N PRO A 293 22.80 -1.87 -9.15
CA PRO A 293 24.25 -1.90 -9.27
C PRO A 293 24.73 -1.17 -10.55
N ILE A 294 25.88 -0.50 -10.45
CA ILE A 294 26.40 0.41 -11.48
C ILE A 294 27.68 -0.13 -12.11
N ASP A 295 28.66 -0.57 -11.32
CA ASP A 295 29.97 -1.02 -11.80
C ASP A 295 30.09 -2.54 -11.95
N GLN A 296 30.98 -2.97 -12.84
CA GLN A 296 31.14 -4.39 -13.22
C GLN A 296 31.59 -5.30 -12.07
N GLU A 297 32.42 -4.82 -11.15
CA GLU A 297 32.89 -5.64 -10.02
C GLU A 297 31.74 -5.92 -9.04
N THR A 298 31.00 -4.88 -8.68
CA THR A 298 29.81 -4.97 -7.84
C THR A 298 28.76 -5.90 -8.47
N ILE A 299 28.53 -5.78 -9.79
CA ILE A 299 27.56 -6.62 -10.51
C ILE A 299 27.92 -8.10 -10.41
N LYS A 300 29.17 -8.47 -10.74
CA LYS A 300 29.64 -9.87 -10.68
C LYS A 300 29.54 -10.43 -9.27
N LEU A 301 29.95 -9.65 -8.27
CA LEU A 301 29.89 -10.05 -6.87
C LEU A 301 28.45 -10.21 -6.38
N LEU A 302 27.55 -9.31 -6.77
CA LEU A 302 26.13 -9.37 -6.43
C LEU A 302 25.47 -10.63 -7.01
N ILE A 303 25.72 -10.97 -8.27
CA ILE A 303 25.21 -12.21 -8.88
C ILE A 303 25.66 -13.42 -8.05
N ASN A 304 26.95 -13.49 -7.70
CA ASN A 304 27.48 -14.59 -6.87
C ASN A 304 26.81 -14.66 -5.49
N GLN A 305 26.57 -13.50 -4.86
CA GLN A 305 25.88 -13.42 -3.57
C GLN A 305 24.42 -13.88 -3.68
N LEU A 306 23.69 -13.45 -4.71
CA LEU A 306 22.31 -13.88 -4.95
C LEU A 306 22.21 -15.39 -5.21
N GLN A 307 23.16 -15.97 -5.95
CA GLN A 307 23.22 -17.41 -6.20
C GLN A 307 23.50 -18.22 -4.92
N LYS A 308 24.50 -17.80 -4.12
CA LYS A 308 24.95 -18.57 -2.94
C LYS A 308 24.15 -18.31 -1.68
N LYS A 309 23.61 -17.10 -1.53
CA LYS A 309 22.96 -16.62 -0.30
C LYS A 309 21.52 -16.17 -0.55
N GLY A 310 20.94 -16.38 -1.73
CA GLY A 310 19.58 -15.95 -2.06
C GLY A 310 18.52 -16.37 -1.05
N ASN A 311 18.69 -17.55 -0.43
CA ASN A 311 17.87 -18.06 0.66
C ASN A 311 17.95 -17.27 1.98
N LYS A 312 18.81 -16.25 2.05
CA LYS A 312 18.92 -15.31 3.16
C LYS A 312 18.19 -14.00 2.89
N ALA A 313 17.57 -13.84 1.72
CA ALA A 313 16.62 -12.76 1.52
C ALA A 313 15.49 -12.90 2.56
N GLU A 314 14.95 -11.78 3.01
CA GLU A 314 13.89 -11.77 3.99
C GLU A 314 12.80 -10.78 3.57
N PHE A 315 11.55 -11.22 3.62
CA PHE A 315 10.39 -10.44 3.19
C PHE A 315 9.32 -10.48 4.29
N PRO A 316 8.77 -9.34 4.71
CA PRO A 316 7.69 -9.33 5.68
C PRO A 316 6.37 -9.74 5.01
N CYS A 317 5.65 -10.63 5.68
CA CYS A 317 4.29 -11.02 5.36
C CYS A 317 3.37 -10.61 6.50
N ILE A 318 2.47 -9.67 6.23
CA ILE A 318 1.61 -9.04 7.22
C ILE A 318 0.18 -9.51 6.99
N GLY A 319 -0.46 -10.06 8.01
CA GLY A 319 -1.86 -10.45 7.98
C GLY A 319 -2.71 -9.51 8.82
N ASN A 320 -3.71 -8.88 8.20
CA ASN A 320 -4.68 -8.07 8.92
C ASN A 320 -6.04 -8.08 8.21
N ILE A 321 -7.08 -7.60 8.88
CA ILE A 321 -8.39 -7.40 8.26
C ILE A 321 -8.32 -6.11 7.42
N PRO A 322 -8.64 -6.15 6.11
CA PRO A 322 -8.70 -4.93 5.30
C PRO A 322 -9.72 -3.93 5.86
N LYS A 323 -9.46 -2.63 5.70
CA LYS A 323 -10.34 -1.57 6.18
C LYS A 323 -11.73 -1.65 5.56
N GLY A 324 -12.76 -1.36 6.35
CA GLY A 324 -14.15 -1.36 5.91
C GLY A 324 -15.04 -2.25 6.78
N THR A 325 -16.25 -1.78 7.08
CA THR A 325 -17.15 -2.38 8.09
C THR A 325 -17.68 -3.77 7.73
N ARG A 326 -17.51 -4.21 6.48
CA ARG A 326 -17.99 -5.52 6.00
C ARG A 326 -16.89 -6.57 5.94
N ASN A 327 -15.63 -6.19 6.17
CA ASN A 327 -14.51 -7.13 6.14
C ASN A 327 -14.38 -7.80 7.50
N THR A 328 -14.31 -9.13 7.49
CA THR A 328 -14.19 -9.94 8.70
C THR A 328 -12.99 -10.88 8.65
N GLU A 329 -12.36 -11.01 7.48
CA GLU A 329 -11.32 -11.99 7.25
C GLU A 329 -9.95 -11.36 7.08
N ILE A 330 -8.96 -12.07 7.62
CA ILE A 330 -7.56 -11.72 7.49
C ILE A 330 -7.12 -11.98 6.05
N VAL A 331 -6.59 -10.95 5.42
CA VAL A 331 -5.84 -11.05 4.16
C VAL A 331 -4.37 -10.83 4.47
N TYR A 332 -3.51 -11.68 3.90
CA TYR A 332 -2.06 -11.56 4.04
C TYR A 332 -1.46 -10.83 2.85
N GLN A 333 -0.56 -9.90 3.14
CA GLN A 333 0.22 -9.17 2.17
C GLN A 333 1.69 -9.45 2.42
N MET A 334 2.36 -10.08 1.45
CA MET A 334 3.80 -10.27 1.46
C MET A 334 4.45 -9.23 0.57
N LEU A 335 5.27 -8.38 1.19
CA LEU A 335 5.98 -7.29 0.53
C LEU A 335 7.25 -7.84 -0.10
N VAL A 336 7.15 -8.26 -1.35
CA VAL A 336 8.28 -8.78 -2.14
C VAL A 336 8.85 -7.70 -3.04
N ALA A 337 10.12 -7.83 -3.40
CA ALA A 337 10.83 -6.79 -4.12
C ALA A 337 11.55 -7.32 -5.36
N ALA A 338 11.80 -6.41 -6.29
CA ALA A 338 12.52 -6.66 -7.53
C ALA A 338 13.61 -5.59 -7.73
N PRO A 339 14.68 -5.91 -8.48
CA PRO A 339 15.68 -4.92 -8.84
C PRO A 339 15.04 -3.83 -9.71
N ALA A 340 15.52 -2.60 -9.58
CA ALA A 340 14.88 -1.45 -10.20
C ALA A 340 15.59 -1.04 -11.48
N PHE A 341 15.40 -1.81 -12.55
CA PHE A 341 16.07 -1.58 -13.84
C PHE A 341 15.20 -0.92 -14.92
N GLY A 342 14.07 -0.32 -14.53
CA GLY A 342 13.23 0.51 -15.40
C GLY A 342 13.84 1.89 -15.58
N MET A 343 13.08 2.94 -15.24
CA MET A 343 13.52 4.34 -15.28
C MET A 343 14.70 4.69 -14.35
N TYR A 344 15.16 3.71 -13.58
CA TYR A 344 16.08 3.85 -12.46
C TYR A 344 17.53 3.45 -12.82
N THR A 345 17.74 2.70 -13.89
CA THR A 345 19.03 2.08 -14.21
C THR A 345 20.16 3.08 -14.48
N GLY A 346 19.84 4.31 -14.90
CA GLY A 346 20.81 5.38 -15.15
C GLY A 346 21.98 4.94 -16.06
N ARG A 347 23.16 5.54 -15.85
CA ARG A 347 24.42 5.18 -16.52
C ARG A 347 25.07 3.94 -15.89
N SER A 348 24.37 2.81 -15.84
CA SER A 348 24.93 1.54 -15.37
C SER A 348 25.77 0.87 -16.46
N SER A 349 26.87 0.23 -16.07
CA SER A 349 27.71 -0.59 -16.97
C SER A 349 27.16 -2.00 -17.19
N ILE A 350 25.98 -2.31 -16.64
CA ILE A 350 25.37 -3.65 -16.66
C ILE A 350 25.04 -4.13 -18.07
N THR A 351 25.43 -5.36 -18.39
CA THR A 351 25.04 -5.99 -19.65
C THR A 351 23.62 -6.53 -19.60
N SER A 352 23.00 -6.75 -20.76
CA SER A 352 21.65 -7.34 -20.87
C SER A 352 21.55 -8.72 -20.20
N GLU A 353 22.62 -9.52 -20.26
CA GLU A 353 22.71 -10.83 -19.62
C GLU A 353 22.82 -10.73 -18.10
N GLN A 354 23.68 -9.85 -17.59
CA GLN A 354 23.82 -9.60 -16.16
C GLN A 354 22.51 -9.05 -15.55
N LYS A 355 21.85 -8.15 -16.27
CA LYS A 355 20.53 -7.62 -15.90
C LYS A 355 19.52 -8.77 -15.79
N SER A 356 19.42 -9.62 -16.82
CA SER A 356 18.52 -10.78 -16.81
C SER A 356 18.79 -11.76 -15.66
N GLU A 357 20.06 -12.02 -15.34
CA GLU A 357 20.46 -12.91 -14.24
C GLU A 357 20.06 -12.34 -12.88
N ILE A 358 20.29 -11.03 -12.63
CA ILE A 358 19.89 -10.39 -11.36
C ILE A 358 18.36 -10.36 -11.23
N GLU A 359 17.63 -9.98 -12.29
CA GLU A 359 16.16 -10.00 -12.32
C GLU A 359 15.62 -11.40 -11.99
N PHE A 360 16.17 -12.42 -12.65
CA PHE A 360 15.80 -13.82 -12.44
C PHE A 360 16.06 -14.28 -11.00
N LEU A 361 17.27 -14.06 -10.46
CA LEU A 361 17.63 -14.53 -9.12
C LEU A 361 16.83 -13.81 -8.02
N CYS A 362 16.61 -12.50 -8.14
CA CYS A 362 15.77 -11.77 -7.18
C CYS A 362 14.32 -12.25 -7.24
N ALA A 363 13.73 -12.39 -8.43
CA ALA A 363 12.37 -12.88 -8.59
C ALA A 363 12.23 -14.33 -8.09
N LEU A 364 13.21 -15.20 -8.37
CA LEU A 364 13.19 -16.61 -7.98
C LEU A 364 13.15 -16.75 -6.45
N ASN A 365 14.01 -16.01 -5.75
CA ASN A 365 14.02 -15.99 -4.29
C ASN A 365 12.70 -15.40 -3.74
N GLY A 366 12.19 -14.32 -4.34
CA GLY A 366 10.88 -13.77 -3.99
C GLY A 366 9.75 -14.77 -4.12
N TYR A 367 9.66 -15.52 -5.23
CA TYR A 367 8.61 -16.53 -5.42
C TYR A 367 8.76 -17.75 -4.53
N ARG A 368 9.99 -18.25 -4.31
CA ARG A 368 10.25 -19.33 -3.36
C ARG A 368 9.73 -18.97 -1.96
N ALA A 369 10.03 -17.76 -1.48
CA ALA A 369 9.55 -17.28 -0.19
C ALA A 369 8.01 -17.19 -0.16
N GLN A 370 7.37 -16.66 -1.22
CA GLN A 370 5.91 -16.59 -1.32
C GLN A 370 5.23 -17.97 -1.29
N PHE A 371 5.74 -18.95 -2.05
CA PHE A 371 5.18 -20.30 -2.05
C PHE A 371 5.31 -20.96 -0.68
N GLN A 372 6.45 -20.80 -0.01
CA GLN A 372 6.60 -21.32 1.35
C GLN A 372 5.66 -20.67 2.35
N GLN A 373 5.42 -19.37 2.23
CA GLN A 373 4.46 -18.70 3.08
C GLN A 373 3.04 -19.21 2.84
N ALA A 374 2.65 -19.45 1.59
CA ALA A 374 1.36 -20.06 1.28
C ALA A 374 1.23 -21.46 1.93
N ILE A 375 2.27 -22.28 1.84
CA ILE A 375 2.34 -23.61 2.48
C ILE A 375 2.27 -23.50 4.01
N HIS A 376 2.96 -22.51 4.59
CA HIS A 376 2.94 -22.25 6.02
C HIS A 376 1.53 -21.86 6.50
N LEU A 377 0.85 -20.96 5.79
CA LEU A 377 -0.51 -20.55 6.10
C LEU A 377 -1.51 -21.71 6.02
N ALA A 378 -1.36 -22.60 5.03
CA ALA A 378 -2.20 -23.79 4.90
C ALA A 378 -2.05 -24.73 6.11
N LYS A 379 -0.83 -24.90 6.61
CA LYS A 379 -0.55 -25.70 7.81
C LYS A 379 -1.14 -25.07 9.08
N GLN A 380 -1.13 -23.74 9.19
CA GLN A 380 -1.71 -23.03 10.35
C GLN A 380 -3.24 -23.07 10.38
N ALA A 381 -3.89 -23.28 9.24
CA ALA A 381 -5.34 -23.25 9.13
C ALA A 381 -5.86 -24.38 8.22
N PRO A 382 -5.75 -25.66 8.65
CA PRO A 382 -6.08 -26.82 7.81
C PRO A 382 -7.55 -26.90 7.39
N LYS A 383 -8.44 -26.10 8.00
CA LYS A 383 -9.87 -26.03 7.67
C LYS A 383 -10.22 -24.90 6.68
N LYS A 384 -9.25 -24.06 6.31
CA LYS A 384 -9.45 -22.96 5.36
C LYS A 384 -8.69 -23.25 4.07
N GLN A 385 -9.31 -22.91 2.94
CA GLN A 385 -8.63 -22.96 1.65
C GLN A 385 -7.66 -21.79 1.54
N VAL A 386 -6.40 -22.05 1.16
CA VAL A 386 -5.44 -20.98 0.88
C VAL A 386 -5.42 -20.66 -0.61
N ILE A 387 -5.62 -19.38 -0.93
CA ILE A 387 -5.48 -18.84 -2.28
C ILE A 387 -4.26 -17.91 -2.30
N PHE A 388 -3.25 -18.24 -3.08
CA PHE A 388 -2.10 -17.39 -3.30
C PHE A 388 -2.27 -16.59 -4.60
N LYS A 389 -2.16 -15.26 -4.51
CA LYS A 389 -2.37 -14.29 -5.58
C LYS A 389 -1.10 -13.47 -5.84
N PRO A 390 -0.12 -13.99 -6.59
CA PRO A 390 1.06 -13.24 -6.98
C PRO A 390 0.73 -12.13 -7.99
N THR A 391 1.36 -10.96 -7.86
CA THR A 391 1.14 -9.80 -8.77
C THR A 391 2.29 -9.54 -9.74
N ALA A 392 3.05 -10.59 -10.09
CA ALA A 392 4.22 -10.51 -10.98
C ALA A 392 5.23 -9.39 -10.61
N PRO A 393 5.87 -9.44 -9.42
CA PRO A 393 6.77 -8.39 -8.95
C PRO A 393 7.88 -8.09 -9.97
N GLY A 394 8.08 -6.81 -10.28
CA GLY A 394 9.13 -6.33 -11.18
C GLY A 394 8.67 -5.98 -12.61
N LEU A 395 7.56 -6.55 -13.10
CA LEU A 395 7.05 -6.29 -14.47
C LEU A 395 6.36 -4.93 -14.65
N GLY A 396 6.24 -4.13 -13.60
CA GLY A 396 5.71 -2.77 -13.65
C GLY A 396 6.81 -1.71 -13.73
N VAL A 397 6.77 -0.75 -12.80
CA VAL A 397 7.68 0.42 -12.76
C VAL A 397 9.16 0.02 -12.67
N PHE A 398 9.47 -1.16 -12.12
CA PHE A 398 10.83 -1.67 -12.04
C PHE A 398 11.39 -2.21 -13.36
N GLY A 399 10.57 -2.36 -14.40
CA GLY A 399 11.01 -2.63 -15.78
C GLY A 399 11.85 -3.90 -15.94
N ASN A 400 11.53 -4.94 -15.15
CA ASN A 400 12.20 -6.25 -15.26
C ASN A 400 11.71 -6.96 -16.52
N LYS A 401 12.56 -7.79 -17.13
CA LYS A 401 12.17 -8.51 -18.34
C LYS A 401 11.13 -9.58 -18.01
N LEU A 402 10.10 -9.64 -18.87
CA LEU A 402 9.07 -10.67 -18.85
C LEU A 402 9.64 -12.08 -18.69
N GLU A 403 10.65 -12.40 -19.50
CA GLU A 403 11.30 -13.70 -19.53
C GLU A 403 11.99 -14.06 -18.21
N SER A 404 12.73 -13.12 -17.60
CA SER A 404 13.40 -13.32 -16.31
C SER A 404 12.41 -13.62 -15.19
N VAL A 405 11.32 -12.85 -15.11
CA VAL A 405 10.29 -13.05 -14.07
C VAL A 405 9.49 -14.34 -14.33
N SER A 406 9.19 -14.66 -15.59
CA SER A 406 8.45 -15.88 -15.97
C SER A 406 9.25 -17.14 -15.64
N ARG A 407 10.53 -17.19 -16.01
CA ARG A 407 11.43 -18.32 -15.69
C ARG A 407 11.56 -18.49 -14.18
N ALA A 408 11.72 -17.39 -13.44
CA ALA A 408 11.80 -17.42 -11.98
C ALA A 408 10.53 -17.99 -11.33
N PHE A 409 9.35 -17.55 -11.78
CA PHE A 409 8.08 -18.09 -11.30
C PHE A 409 7.97 -19.59 -11.57
N TYR A 410 8.24 -20.00 -12.82
CA TYR A 410 8.14 -21.39 -13.24
C TYR A 410 9.02 -22.32 -12.40
N ILE A 411 10.31 -21.98 -12.22
CA ILE A 411 11.23 -22.80 -11.41
C ILE A 411 10.73 -22.89 -9.96
N ALA A 412 10.36 -21.76 -9.34
CA ALA A 412 9.83 -21.76 -7.99
C ALA A 412 8.53 -22.57 -7.86
N ALA A 413 7.66 -22.52 -8.87
CA ALA A 413 6.41 -23.27 -8.93
C ALA A 413 6.68 -24.77 -9.01
N LYS A 414 7.55 -25.24 -9.92
CA LYS A 414 7.89 -26.67 -10.05
C LYS A 414 8.56 -27.23 -8.79
N GLU A 415 9.42 -26.45 -8.14
CA GLU A 415 10.05 -26.85 -6.86
C GLU A 415 9.03 -27.09 -5.74
N ASN A 416 7.88 -26.40 -5.77
CA ASN A 416 6.87 -26.43 -4.71
C ASN A 416 5.58 -27.14 -5.11
N GLU A 417 5.41 -27.54 -6.37
CA GLU A 417 4.16 -28.07 -6.95
C GLU A 417 3.54 -29.20 -6.12
N LYS A 418 4.34 -30.20 -5.74
CA LYS A 418 3.87 -31.32 -4.90
C LYS A 418 3.36 -30.86 -3.54
N GLN A 419 4.05 -29.91 -2.89
CA GLN A 419 3.66 -29.41 -1.58
C GLN A 419 2.40 -28.55 -1.67
N LEU A 420 2.28 -27.73 -2.71
CA LEU A 420 1.08 -26.94 -3.00
C LEU A 420 -0.13 -27.84 -3.24
N LYS A 421 0.02 -28.90 -4.05
CA LYS A 421 -1.02 -29.89 -4.32
C LYS A 421 -1.50 -30.57 -3.04
N ASN A 422 -0.57 -31.08 -2.24
CA ASN A 422 -0.89 -31.78 -0.99
C ASN A 422 -1.57 -30.86 0.04
N ALA A 423 -1.25 -29.57 0.01
CA ALA A 423 -1.85 -28.57 0.88
C ALA A 423 -3.18 -28.00 0.33
N GLY A 424 -3.63 -28.43 -0.86
CA GLY A 424 -4.85 -27.91 -1.50
C GLY A 424 -4.78 -26.42 -1.82
N ILE A 425 -3.59 -25.89 -2.08
CA ILE A 425 -3.38 -24.46 -2.35
C ILE A 425 -3.67 -24.18 -3.82
N GLN A 426 -4.43 -23.11 -4.07
CA GLN A 426 -4.59 -22.57 -5.43
C GLN A 426 -3.71 -21.34 -5.61
N VAL A 427 -3.03 -21.26 -6.74
CA VAL A 427 -2.18 -20.14 -7.14
C VAL A 427 -2.82 -19.46 -8.33
N LYS A 428 -3.21 -18.20 -8.16
CA LYS A 428 -3.94 -17.41 -9.15
C LYS A 428 -3.16 -16.15 -9.51
N LEU A 429 -2.38 -16.23 -10.59
CA LEU A 429 -1.61 -15.10 -11.09
C LEU A 429 -2.56 -13.94 -11.44
N GLN A 430 -2.35 -12.77 -10.84
CA GLN A 430 -3.23 -11.61 -11.03
C GLN A 430 -2.90 -10.88 -12.34
N VAL A 431 -3.78 -10.96 -13.34
CA VAL A 431 -3.63 -10.26 -14.62
C VAL A 431 -4.45 -8.98 -14.60
N PHE A 432 -3.77 -7.83 -14.62
CA PHE A 432 -4.41 -6.52 -14.57
C PHE A 432 -4.90 -6.10 -15.95
N ARG A 433 -6.20 -5.76 -16.05
CA ARG A 433 -6.76 -5.28 -17.33
C ARG A 433 -5.98 -4.07 -17.86
N GLY A 434 -5.56 -4.15 -19.12
CA GLY A 434 -4.80 -3.09 -19.79
C GLY A 434 -3.28 -3.13 -19.61
N LYS A 435 -2.72 -4.08 -18.84
CA LYS A 435 -1.26 -4.30 -18.75
C LYS A 435 -0.87 -5.60 -19.43
N GLY A 436 -0.27 -5.49 -20.62
CA GLY A 436 0.09 -6.64 -21.48
C GLY A 436 1.04 -7.62 -20.81
N ASP A 437 2.04 -7.14 -20.08
CA ASP A 437 3.16 -7.97 -19.61
C ASP A 437 2.75 -9.13 -18.70
N VAL A 438 1.80 -8.92 -17.77
CA VAL A 438 1.38 -10.00 -16.86
C VAL A 438 0.49 -11.02 -17.59
N LYS A 439 -0.28 -10.59 -18.59
CA LYS A 439 -1.03 -11.50 -19.45
C LYS A 439 -0.06 -12.34 -20.30
N SER A 440 0.95 -11.71 -20.89
CA SER A 440 2.00 -12.41 -21.63
C SER A 440 2.80 -13.36 -20.73
N MET A 441 2.96 -13.06 -19.44
CA MET A 441 3.55 -13.98 -18.46
C MET A 441 2.67 -15.23 -18.29
N ALA A 442 1.35 -15.06 -18.14
CA ALA A 442 0.42 -16.18 -18.04
C ALA A 442 0.46 -17.08 -19.29
N GLU A 443 0.48 -16.48 -20.49
CA GLU A 443 0.59 -17.18 -21.77
C GLU A 443 1.94 -17.89 -21.94
N THR A 444 3.03 -17.26 -21.49
CA THR A 444 4.39 -17.84 -21.49
C THR A 444 4.45 -19.06 -20.57
N LEU A 445 3.79 -19.00 -19.42
CA LEU A 445 3.71 -20.07 -18.44
C LEU A 445 2.72 -21.18 -18.81
N GLY A 446 1.84 -20.96 -19.81
CA GLY A 446 0.80 -21.91 -20.20
C GLY A 446 -0.35 -22.01 -19.19
N LEU A 447 -0.63 -20.94 -18.43
CA LEU A 447 -1.67 -20.96 -17.41
C LEU A 447 -3.08 -20.87 -18.03
N SER A 448 -4.01 -21.66 -17.49
CA SER A 448 -5.44 -21.54 -17.79
C SER A 448 -6.08 -20.39 -17.01
N HIS A 449 -7.15 -19.83 -17.57
CA HIS A 449 -7.98 -18.80 -16.93
C HIS A 449 -9.02 -19.43 -15.99
#